data_AF-A0A835LDW2-F1
#
_entry.id   AF-A0A835LDW2-F1
#
_cell.length_a   1.000
_cell.length_b   1.000
_cell.length_c   1.000
_cell.angle_alpha   90.00
_cell.angle_beta   90.00
_cell.angle_gamma   90.00
#
_symmetry.space_group_name_H-M   'P 1'
#
loop_
_entity.id
_entity.type
_entity.pdbx_description
1 polymer ?
#
loop_
_entity_poly.entity_id
_entity_poly.type
_entity_poly.pdbx_seq_one_letter_code
_entity_poly.pdbx_strand_id
1 'polypeptide(L)'
;MFLEVRVEKDIHKVPFAIGKIEGEECDVFSGKWVRDASTRPLYEESECPYIQPQITCQEHGRPDKEYQSWRWQPHGCSLPRQGSFHEEKKEIVEIETEEAYRMAMTSMVNWVQSNMDPHKTRVFFTSMSPYHEKSIEWGGEPNGNCFNETKPIEDPTYWGTGSRKGIMQVIREEFDKSKVPISFLNITQLSEYRKDAHTAIYKKQWSPLTPQQLANPTSYADCVHWCLPGLQDTWNELLYTKLFYV
;
A
#
# COMPACT_ATOMS: atom_id res chain seq x y z
N MET A 1 37.60 -43.28 4.71
CA MET A 1 37.34 -42.24 3.70
C MET A 1 35.83 -42.10 3.60
N PHE A 2 35.35 -40.89 3.87
CA PHE A 2 33.95 -40.38 3.94
C PHE A 2 33.04 -40.89 5.08
N LEU A 3 32.98 -40.04 6.11
CA LEU A 3 31.85 -39.85 7.03
C LEU A 3 30.86 -38.90 6.36
N GLU A 4 29.57 -39.23 6.33
CA GLU A 4 28.50 -38.25 6.13
C GLU A 4 27.68 -38.12 7.41
N VAL A 5 27.53 -36.86 7.83
CA VAL A 5 27.04 -36.39 9.12
C VAL A 5 25.53 -36.20 9.06
N ARG A 6 24.81 -36.70 10.07
CA ARG A 6 23.43 -36.33 10.36
C ARG A 6 23.40 -34.88 10.86
N VAL A 7 22.62 -34.02 10.20
CA VAL A 7 22.30 -32.68 10.71
C VAL A 7 20.95 -32.73 11.40
N GLU A 8 20.95 -32.69 12.72
CA GLU A 8 19.77 -32.33 13.51
C GLU A 8 19.45 -30.85 13.27
N LYS A 9 18.27 -30.55 12.72
CA LYS A 9 17.75 -29.19 12.65
C LYS A 9 17.09 -28.85 13.98
N ASP A 10 17.83 -28.18 14.84
CA ASP A 10 17.26 -27.52 16.00
C ASP A 10 16.55 -26.25 15.53
N ILE A 11 15.23 -26.23 15.69
CA ILE A 11 14.36 -25.10 15.34
C ILE A 11 14.51 -24.06 16.45
N HIS A 12 15.14 -22.92 16.14
CA HIS A 12 15.02 -21.72 16.98
C HIS A 12 14.37 -20.56 16.23
N LYS A 13 13.27 -20.10 16.86
CA LYS A 13 12.27 -19.08 16.55
C LYS A 13 12.66 -17.99 15.53
N VAL A 14 11.86 -17.87 14.47
CA VAL A 14 11.59 -16.60 13.74
C VAL A 14 11.01 -15.58 14.72
N PRO A 15 11.41 -14.29 14.69
CA PRO A 15 10.99 -13.39 13.61
C PRO A 15 11.97 -12.20 13.30
N PHE A 16 11.94 -11.63 12.09
CA PHE A 16 12.43 -10.26 11.76
C PHE A 16 13.93 -9.83 11.79
N ALA A 17 14.94 -10.70 11.88
CA ALA A 17 16.34 -10.19 11.81
C ALA A 17 16.78 -9.75 10.39
N ILE A 18 16.90 -8.43 10.18
CA ILE A 18 17.64 -7.80 9.08
C ILE A 18 19.15 -8.00 9.30
N GLY A 19 19.91 -8.25 8.23
CA GLY A 19 21.36 -8.32 8.28
C GLY A 19 22.04 -7.55 7.15
N LYS A 20 22.52 -6.33 7.49
CA LYS A 20 23.64 -5.52 6.92
C LYS A 20 23.61 -5.07 5.45
N ILE A 21 23.77 -3.76 5.26
CA ILE A 21 24.36 -3.14 4.06
C ILE A 21 25.87 -2.97 4.28
N GLU A 22 26.68 -3.47 3.35
CA GLU A 22 28.12 -3.21 3.26
C GLU A 22 28.38 -1.93 2.43
N GLY A 23 29.19 -0.99 2.95
CA GLY A 23 29.81 0.08 2.15
C GLY A 23 29.80 1.48 2.79
N GLU A 24 30.96 1.89 3.32
CA GLU A 24 31.38 3.19 3.88
C GLU A 24 30.65 3.74 5.12
N GLU A 25 31.44 3.91 6.18
CA GLU A 25 31.06 4.34 7.53
C GLU A 25 30.77 5.86 7.54
N CYS A 26 29.58 6.28 7.09
CA CYS A 26 29.12 7.66 7.32
C CYS A 26 28.83 7.85 8.83
N ASP A 27 29.63 8.69 9.51
CA ASP A 27 29.32 9.11 10.87
C ASP A 27 28.13 10.09 10.87
N VAL A 28 26.93 9.52 10.95
CA VAL A 28 25.66 10.24 10.98
C VAL A 28 25.49 11.12 12.23
N PHE A 29 26.37 11.02 13.23
CA PHE A 29 26.34 11.83 14.46
C PHE A 29 27.18 13.12 14.35
N SER A 30 27.99 13.27 13.30
CA SER A 30 28.77 14.47 13.00
C SER A 30 28.13 15.27 11.86
N GLY A 31 27.61 16.45 12.19
CA GLY A 31 26.75 17.22 11.27
C GLY A 31 26.32 18.56 11.84
N LYS A 32 25.29 19.14 11.23
CA LYS A 32 24.67 20.39 11.71
C LYS A 32 23.15 20.37 11.57
N TRP A 33 22.48 21.13 12.43
CA TRP A 33 21.06 21.43 12.27
C TRP A 33 20.87 22.41 11.13
N VAL A 34 20.01 22.03 10.20
CA VAL A 34 19.63 22.86 9.06
C VAL A 34 18.14 23.09 9.16
N ARG A 35 17.74 24.36 9.06
CA ARG A 35 16.32 24.70 9.00
C ARG A 35 15.76 24.13 7.71
N ASP A 36 14.78 23.27 7.86
CA ASP A 36 14.09 22.62 6.77
C ASP A 36 12.59 22.61 7.06
N ALA A 37 12.01 23.81 7.02
CA ALA A 37 10.57 24.00 7.09
C ALA A 37 9.82 23.39 5.89
N SER A 38 10.54 22.98 4.84
CA SER A 38 9.96 22.31 3.66
C SER A 38 9.74 20.82 3.88
N THR A 39 10.47 20.19 4.81
CA THR A 39 10.34 18.75 5.06
C THR A 39 10.08 18.39 6.52
N ARG A 40 9.90 19.38 7.41
CA ARG A 40 9.68 19.20 8.85
C ARG A 40 8.55 20.12 9.39
N PRO A 41 7.74 19.67 10.37
CA PRO A 41 7.81 18.36 11.04
C PRO A 41 7.40 17.20 10.13
N LEU A 42 7.74 15.99 10.55
CA LEU A 42 7.43 14.77 9.78
C LEU A 42 5.99 14.31 9.95
N TYR A 43 5.34 14.77 11.01
CA TYR A 43 3.93 14.61 11.33
C TYR A 43 3.56 15.73 12.29
N GLU A 44 2.31 16.16 12.26
CA GLU A 44 1.75 17.09 13.22
C GLU A 44 1.17 16.34 14.42
N GLU A 45 1.13 17.02 15.55
CA GLU A 45 0.70 16.47 16.85
C GLU A 45 -0.75 15.93 16.82
N SER A 46 -1.63 16.54 16.02
CA SER A 46 -3.01 16.08 15.81
C SER A 46 -3.14 14.90 14.86
N GLU A 47 -2.10 14.59 14.08
CA GLU A 47 -2.12 13.51 13.08
C GLU A 47 -1.84 12.15 13.69
N CYS A 48 -1.41 12.10 14.96
CA CYS A 48 -1.16 10.84 15.64
C CYS A 48 -2.08 10.73 16.87
N PRO A 49 -3.25 10.07 16.74
CA PRO A 49 -4.25 9.97 17.81
C PRO A 49 -3.80 9.12 19.01
N TYR A 50 -2.57 8.61 18.95
CA TYR A 50 -1.93 7.82 20.00
C TYR A 50 -0.95 8.66 20.85
N ILE A 51 -0.70 9.93 20.48
CA ILE A 51 0.14 10.84 21.27
C ILE A 51 -0.56 11.12 22.60
N GLN A 52 0.14 10.87 23.71
CA GLN A 52 -0.45 11.00 25.02
C GLN A 52 -0.63 12.49 25.39
N PRO A 53 -1.74 12.90 26.03
CA PRO A 53 -2.08 14.32 26.20
C PRO A 53 -0.98 15.18 26.85
N GLN A 54 -0.15 14.61 27.74
CA GLN A 54 0.95 15.31 28.39
C GLN A 54 2.07 15.78 27.44
N ILE A 55 2.06 15.37 26.17
CA ILE A 55 3.04 15.76 25.15
C ILE A 55 2.41 16.43 23.92
N THR A 56 1.10 16.73 23.94
CA THR A 56 0.45 17.56 22.92
C THR A 56 0.61 19.05 23.22
N CYS A 57 1.81 19.58 22.97
CA CYS A 57 2.19 20.96 23.28
C CYS A 57 1.36 22.02 22.54
N GLN A 58 1.02 21.78 21.27
CA GLN A 58 0.20 22.70 20.48
C GLN A 58 -1.25 22.69 20.95
N GLU A 59 -1.77 21.52 21.31
CA GLU A 59 -3.12 21.37 21.88
C GLU A 59 -3.26 22.10 23.23
N HIS A 60 -2.19 22.14 24.03
CA HIS A 60 -2.14 22.83 25.33
C HIS A 60 -1.73 24.31 25.24
N GLY A 61 -1.83 24.90 24.05
CA GLY A 61 -1.79 26.35 23.86
C GLY A 61 -0.41 26.94 23.57
N ARG A 62 0.60 26.12 23.22
CA ARG A 62 1.90 26.66 22.78
C ARG A 62 1.74 27.40 21.44
N PRO A 63 2.14 28.69 21.36
CA PRO A 63 1.84 29.53 20.18
C PRO A 63 2.86 29.41 19.04
N ASP A 64 4.09 28.95 19.29
CA ASP A 64 5.16 28.86 18.29
C ASP A 64 5.36 27.43 17.76
N LYS A 65 5.61 27.31 16.44
CA LYS A 65 5.85 26.02 15.74
C LYS A 65 7.23 25.89 15.10
N GLU A 66 8.06 26.94 15.11
CA GLU A 66 9.31 26.94 14.34
C GLU A 66 10.33 25.89 14.78
N TYR A 67 10.27 25.45 16.05
CA TYR A 67 11.12 24.37 16.56
C TYR A 67 10.89 23.05 15.81
N GLN A 68 9.71 22.87 15.20
CA GLN A 68 9.33 21.67 14.47
C GLN A 68 10.01 21.57 13.10
N SER A 69 10.58 22.68 12.59
CA SER A 69 11.10 22.81 11.23
C SER A 69 12.61 22.56 11.07
N TRP A 70 13.26 21.88 12.03
CA TRP A 70 14.70 21.62 11.97
C TRP A 70 15.00 20.16 11.62
N ARG A 71 15.99 19.93 10.75
CA ARG A 71 16.53 18.59 10.49
C ARG A 71 18.03 18.54 10.72
N TRP A 72 18.51 17.37 11.14
CA TRP A 72 19.93 17.07 11.23
C TRP A 72 20.48 16.68 9.85
N GLN A 73 21.57 17.30 9.42
CA GLN A 73 22.29 16.98 8.19
C GLN A 73 23.73 16.55 8.54
N PRO A 74 24.06 15.25 8.43
CA PRO A 74 25.43 14.78 8.54
C PRO A 74 26.31 15.34 7.42
N HIS A 75 27.62 15.45 7.66
CA HIS A 75 28.55 16.04 6.69
C HIS A 75 28.82 15.15 5.48
N GLY A 76 28.84 13.82 5.65
CA GLY A 76 29.23 12.85 4.62
C GLY A 76 28.07 12.10 3.96
N CYS A 77 26.86 12.24 4.48
CA CYS A 77 25.67 11.60 3.92
C CYS A 77 24.39 12.33 4.35
N SER A 78 23.26 11.96 3.76
CA SER A 78 21.94 12.48 4.14
C SER A 78 21.11 11.35 4.75
N LEU A 79 20.32 11.67 5.77
CA LEU A 79 19.47 10.69 6.45
C LEU A 79 18.27 10.29 5.57
N PRO A 80 17.92 8.99 5.46
CA PRO A 80 16.74 8.53 4.72
C PRO A 80 15.43 8.87 5.47
N ARG A 81 14.31 9.00 4.74
CA ARG A 81 13.16 9.80 5.21
C ARG A 81 11.94 9.11 5.83
N GLN A 82 11.54 7.83 5.62
CA GLN A 82 10.36 7.25 6.35
C GLN A 82 9.95 5.77 6.08
N GLY A 83 9.21 5.18 7.06
CA GLY A 83 8.41 3.91 7.07
C GLY A 83 7.87 3.55 8.49
N SER A 84 6.74 2.82 8.68
CA SER A 84 6.12 2.53 10.01
C SER A 84 6.01 1.02 10.33
N PHE A 85 6.47 0.60 11.53
CA PHE A 85 6.74 -0.78 11.99
C PHE A 85 6.68 -0.81 13.56
N HIS A 86 6.91 -1.89 14.33
CA HIS A 86 7.21 -1.83 15.80
C HIS A 86 8.33 -2.82 16.19
N GLU A 87 9.53 -2.27 16.36
CA GLU A 87 10.83 -2.80 16.79
C GLU A 87 11.67 -1.54 17.10
N GLU A 88 12.47 -1.54 18.18
CA GLU A 88 13.16 -0.33 18.68
C GLU A 88 14.30 0.18 17.78
N LYS A 89 14.55 -0.53 16.67
CA LYS A 89 15.25 -0.05 15.48
C LYS A 89 14.54 -0.63 14.27
N LYS A 90 14.02 0.21 13.37
CA LYS A 90 13.67 -0.25 12.03
C LYS A 90 14.55 0.43 11.02
N GLU A 91 15.40 -0.38 10.45
CA GLU A 91 16.05 -0.11 9.19
C GLU A 91 14.97 -0.32 8.11
N ILE A 92 14.33 0.76 7.67
CA ILE A 92 13.39 0.72 6.55
C ILE A 92 14.25 0.79 5.29
N VAL A 93 14.42 -0.37 4.65
CA VAL A 93 15.12 -0.49 3.38
C VAL A 93 14.10 -0.31 2.26
N GLU A 94 14.37 0.62 1.35
CA GLU A 94 13.61 0.71 0.11
C GLU A 94 13.92 -0.50 -0.76
N ILE A 95 12.88 -1.21 -1.11
CA ILE A 95 12.94 -2.38 -1.97
C ILE A 95 11.98 -2.16 -3.13
N GLU A 96 12.28 -2.78 -4.26
CA GLU A 96 11.39 -2.75 -5.42
C GLU A 96 9.99 -3.25 -5.02
N THR A 97 8.95 -2.63 -5.59
CA THR A 97 7.57 -2.91 -5.18
C THR A 97 7.24 -4.39 -5.35
N GLU A 98 7.68 -4.98 -6.45
CA GLU A 98 7.55 -6.40 -6.74
C GLU A 98 8.21 -7.28 -5.67
N GLU A 99 9.38 -6.89 -5.16
CA GLU A 99 10.07 -7.63 -4.10
C GLU A 99 9.36 -7.48 -2.76
N ALA A 100 8.88 -6.28 -2.42
CA ALA A 100 8.04 -6.07 -1.23
C ALA A 100 6.79 -6.95 -1.26
N TYR A 101 6.11 -7.00 -2.41
CA TYR A 101 4.97 -7.88 -2.61
C TYR A 101 5.36 -9.35 -2.53
N ARG A 102 6.53 -9.73 -3.07
CA ARG A 102 7.02 -11.11 -3.00
C ARG A 102 7.24 -11.54 -1.55
N MET A 103 7.88 -10.70 -0.73
CA MET A 103 8.09 -10.96 0.70
C MET A 103 6.76 -11.11 1.45
N ALA A 104 5.80 -10.23 1.20
CA ALA A 104 4.48 -10.27 1.82
C ALA A 104 3.69 -11.52 1.40
N MET A 105 3.65 -11.84 0.10
CA MET A 105 2.94 -13.00 -0.43
C MET A 105 3.59 -14.31 0.01
N THR A 106 4.92 -14.38 0.07
CA THR A 106 5.65 -15.54 0.61
C THR A 106 5.23 -15.81 2.06
N SER A 107 5.18 -14.76 2.88
CA SER A 107 4.76 -14.85 4.28
C SER A 107 3.31 -15.32 4.42
N MET A 108 2.41 -14.77 3.61
CA MET A 108 1.00 -15.18 3.55
C MET A 108 0.85 -16.65 3.13
N VAL A 109 1.53 -17.08 2.06
CA VAL A 109 1.48 -18.45 1.54
C VAL A 109 2.02 -19.45 2.56
N ASN A 110 3.12 -19.13 3.25
CA ASN A 110 3.66 -19.97 4.32
C ASN A 110 2.66 -20.13 5.47
N TRP A 111 1.98 -19.05 5.83
CA TRP A 111 0.93 -19.08 6.85
C TRP A 111 -0.26 -19.93 6.39
N VAL A 112 -0.74 -19.75 5.15
CA VAL A 112 -1.85 -20.55 4.60
C VAL A 112 -1.51 -22.03 4.62
N GLN A 113 -0.33 -22.42 4.15
CA GLN A 113 0.10 -23.82 4.12
C GLN A 113 0.19 -24.46 5.51
N SER A 114 0.51 -23.66 6.54
CA SER A 114 0.68 -24.17 7.90
C SER A 114 -0.65 -24.25 8.67
N ASN A 115 -1.67 -23.50 8.26
CA ASN A 115 -2.88 -23.28 9.06
C ASN A 115 -4.18 -23.71 8.37
N MET A 116 -4.18 -23.97 7.07
CA MET A 116 -5.39 -24.30 6.31
C MET A 116 -5.46 -25.80 5.98
N ASP A 117 -6.60 -26.41 6.31
CA ASP A 117 -6.96 -27.76 5.89
C ASP A 117 -7.77 -27.68 4.58
N PRO A 118 -7.23 -28.12 3.43
CA PRO A 118 -7.91 -28.02 2.13
C PRO A 118 -9.19 -28.88 2.04
N HIS A 119 -9.42 -29.80 2.98
CA HIS A 119 -10.66 -30.58 3.04
C HIS A 119 -11.78 -29.86 3.82
N LYS A 120 -11.45 -28.81 4.57
CA LYS A 120 -12.42 -28.04 5.37
C LYS A 120 -12.52 -26.58 4.96
N THR A 121 -11.47 -26.04 4.37
CA THR A 121 -11.34 -24.62 4.07
C THR A 121 -11.02 -24.40 2.61
N ARG A 122 -11.66 -23.37 2.02
CA ARG A 122 -11.33 -22.84 0.71
C ARG A 122 -10.73 -21.45 0.90
N VAL A 123 -9.58 -21.20 0.29
CA VAL A 123 -8.90 -19.91 0.36
C VAL A 123 -9.14 -19.15 -0.93
N PHE A 124 -9.59 -17.90 -0.81
CA PHE A 124 -9.78 -17.00 -1.94
C PHE A 124 -8.88 -15.79 -1.78
N PHE A 125 -8.34 -15.31 -2.89
CA PHE A 125 -7.58 -14.07 -2.93
C PHE A 125 -8.12 -13.20 -4.05
N THR A 126 -8.54 -11.99 -3.69
CA THR A 126 -9.03 -11.00 -4.65
C THR A 126 -7.85 -10.22 -5.20
N SER A 127 -7.76 -10.12 -6.52
CA SER A 127 -6.71 -9.36 -7.17
C SER A 127 -6.85 -7.85 -6.97
N MET A 128 -5.90 -7.08 -7.49
CA MET A 128 -5.85 -5.63 -7.32
C MET A 128 -7.15 -4.96 -7.80
N SER A 129 -7.73 -4.10 -6.95
CA SER A 129 -8.74 -3.13 -7.35
C SER A 129 -8.04 -1.92 -7.99
N PRO A 130 -8.38 -1.53 -9.22
CA PRO A 130 -7.76 -0.39 -9.89
C PRO A 130 -8.28 0.96 -9.35
N TYR A 131 -7.59 2.02 -9.74
CA TYR A 131 -8.00 3.42 -9.53
C TYR A 131 -8.04 4.17 -10.87
N HIS A 132 -8.77 5.27 -10.93
CA HIS A 132 -8.98 6.06 -12.15
C HIS A 132 -8.69 7.55 -11.94
N GLU A 133 -7.43 7.90 -11.66
CA GLU A 133 -7.03 9.26 -11.30
C GLU A 133 -6.76 10.19 -12.49
N LYS A 134 -6.50 9.65 -13.69
CA LYS A 134 -6.05 10.44 -14.84
C LYS A 134 -6.81 10.05 -16.09
N SER A 135 -7.70 10.92 -16.57
CA SER A 135 -8.52 10.60 -17.73
C SER A 135 -7.76 10.47 -19.03
N ILE A 136 -6.57 11.06 -19.13
CA ILE A 136 -5.68 10.86 -20.28
C ILE A 136 -5.32 9.39 -20.52
N GLU A 137 -5.35 8.53 -19.50
CA GLU A 137 -5.06 7.10 -19.66
C GLU A 137 -6.09 6.40 -20.55
N TRP A 138 -7.33 6.89 -20.57
CA TRP A 138 -8.41 6.36 -21.39
C TRP A 138 -8.88 7.34 -22.48
N GLY A 139 -8.00 8.28 -22.88
CA GLY A 139 -8.25 9.22 -23.98
C GLY A 139 -9.12 10.43 -23.61
N GLY A 140 -9.32 10.71 -22.32
CA GLY A 140 -9.98 11.91 -21.83
C GLY A 140 -9.04 13.11 -21.65
N GLU A 141 -9.52 14.12 -20.94
CA GLU A 141 -8.82 15.40 -20.77
C GLU A 141 -7.54 15.28 -19.90
N PRO A 142 -6.52 16.14 -20.11
CA PRO A 142 -5.26 16.06 -19.35
C PRO A 142 -5.41 16.27 -17.84
N ASN A 143 -6.40 17.06 -17.42
CA ASN A 143 -6.65 17.41 -16.02
C ASN A 143 -7.93 16.75 -15.46
N GLY A 144 -8.50 15.78 -16.19
CA GLY A 144 -9.68 15.04 -15.73
C GLY A 144 -9.31 13.78 -14.95
N ASN A 145 -10.30 13.20 -14.28
CA ASN A 145 -10.23 11.94 -13.57
C ASN A 145 -11.57 11.21 -13.71
N CYS A 146 -11.90 10.28 -12.80
CA CYS A 146 -13.19 9.58 -12.80
C CYS A 146 -14.42 10.49 -12.63
N PHE A 147 -14.26 11.76 -12.26
CA PHE A 147 -15.39 12.69 -12.11
C PHE A 147 -16.08 12.93 -13.46
N ASN A 148 -17.41 12.86 -13.46
CA ASN A 148 -18.29 12.93 -14.64
C ASN A 148 -18.13 11.80 -15.67
N GLU A 149 -17.35 10.76 -15.38
CA GLU A 149 -17.33 9.56 -16.20
C GLU A 149 -18.61 8.75 -15.92
N THR A 150 -19.39 8.47 -16.97
CA THR A 150 -20.72 7.82 -16.84
C THR A 150 -20.85 6.53 -17.65
N LYS A 151 -19.78 6.17 -18.37
CA LYS A 151 -19.72 4.95 -19.17
C LYS A 151 -18.40 4.21 -18.93
N PRO A 152 -18.41 2.88 -19.01
CA PRO A 152 -17.18 2.08 -19.02
C PRO A 152 -16.25 2.47 -20.18
N ILE A 153 -15.00 2.07 -20.08
CA ILE A 153 -14.04 2.08 -21.17
C ILE A 153 -14.41 0.94 -22.13
N GLU A 154 -14.57 1.26 -23.40
CA GLU A 154 -14.95 0.30 -24.44
C GLU A 154 -13.74 -0.34 -25.13
N ASP A 155 -12.54 0.25 -25.03
CA ASP A 155 -11.31 -0.31 -25.59
C ASP A 155 -10.92 -1.59 -24.83
N PRO A 156 -11.00 -2.77 -25.47
CA PRO A 156 -10.69 -4.03 -24.80
C PRO A 156 -9.20 -4.18 -24.49
N THR A 157 -8.34 -3.37 -25.11
CA THR A 157 -6.88 -3.39 -24.91
C THR A 157 -6.43 -2.46 -23.78
N TYR A 158 -7.34 -1.69 -23.20
CA TYR A 158 -7.05 -0.75 -22.13
C TYR A 158 -6.43 -1.46 -20.90
N TRP A 159 -5.39 -0.82 -20.37
CA TRP A 159 -4.74 -1.21 -19.13
C TRP A 159 -4.17 0.03 -18.45
N GLY A 160 -4.78 0.46 -17.34
CA GLY A 160 -4.33 1.60 -16.56
C GLY A 160 -2.99 1.39 -15.88
N THR A 161 -2.31 2.50 -15.57
CA THR A 161 -0.99 2.44 -14.92
C THR A 161 -1.07 1.99 -13.45
N GLY A 162 -2.26 2.12 -12.84
CA GLY A 162 -2.54 1.69 -11.48
C GLY A 162 -2.49 0.17 -11.27
N SER A 163 -2.78 -0.63 -12.29
CA SER A 163 -2.75 -2.09 -12.22
C SER A 163 -1.40 -2.65 -12.64
N ARG A 164 -0.43 -2.70 -11.74
CA ARG A 164 0.91 -3.18 -12.10
C ARG A 164 0.92 -4.68 -12.40
N LYS A 165 1.19 -5.03 -13.67
CA LYS A 165 1.32 -6.43 -14.14
C LYS A 165 2.42 -7.20 -13.39
N GLY A 166 3.51 -6.53 -13.01
CA GLY A 166 4.60 -7.12 -12.22
C GLY A 166 4.11 -7.66 -10.88
N ILE A 167 3.34 -6.87 -10.12
CA ILE A 167 2.74 -7.31 -8.85
C ILE A 167 1.82 -8.51 -9.06
N MET A 168 0.96 -8.47 -10.09
CA MET A 168 0.05 -9.57 -10.41
C MET A 168 0.79 -10.86 -10.78
N GLN A 169 1.93 -10.74 -11.47
CA GLN A 169 2.82 -11.87 -11.77
C GLN A 169 3.43 -12.44 -10.49
N VAL A 170 3.96 -11.60 -9.60
CA VAL A 170 4.52 -12.02 -8.30
C VAL A 170 3.49 -12.81 -7.48
N ILE A 171 2.26 -12.29 -7.38
CA ILE A 171 1.18 -12.97 -6.64
C ILE A 171 0.93 -14.38 -7.21
N ARG A 172 0.85 -14.50 -8.54
CA ARG A 172 0.69 -15.81 -9.21
C ARG A 172 1.85 -16.74 -8.90
N GLU A 173 3.08 -16.28 -9.07
CA GLU A 173 4.29 -17.08 -8.82
C GLU A 173 4.36 -17.59 -7.38
N GLU A 174 3.95 -16.79 -6.39
CA GLU A 174 3.93 -17.23 -4.99
C GLU A 174 2.79 -18.23 -4.71
N PHE A 175 1.64 -18.09 -5.37
CA PHE A 175 0.51 -19.01 -5.17
C PHE A 175 0.77 -20.38 -5.80
N ASP A 176 1.47 -20.43 -6.94
CA ASP A 176 1.88 -21.69 -7.59
C ASP A 176 2.80 -22.55 -6.70
N LYS A 177 3.43 -21.96 -5.69
CA LYS A 177 4.25 -22.67 -4.69
C LYS A 177 3.43 -23.29 -3.56
N SER A 178 2.16 -22.90 -3.40
CA SER A 178 1.30 -23.34 -2.31
C SER A 178 0.76 -24.75 -2.55
N LYS A 179 0.88 -25.63 -1.56
CA LYS A 179 0.18 -26.94 -1.55
C LYS A 179 -1.33 -26.81 -1.28
N VAL A 180 -1.74 -25.73 -0.62
CA VAL A 180 -3.16 -25.42 -0.39
C VAL A 180 -3.66 -24.61 -1.58
N PRO A 181 -4.72 -25.03 -2.28
CA PRO A 181 -5.26 -24.28 -3.41
C PRO A 181 -5.74 -22.89 -2.98
N ILE A 182 -5.15 -21.84 -3.57
CA ILE A 182 -5.59 -20.46 -3.41
C ILE A 182 -6.35 -20.06 -4.67
N SER A 183 -7.66 -19.88 -4.54
CA SER A 183 -8.53 -19.49 -5.65
C SER A 183 -8.41 -18.00 -5.92
N PHE A 184 -7.83 -17.64 -7.06
CA PHE A 184 -7.64 -16.25 -7.45
C PHE A 184 -8.90 -15.67 -8.10
N LEU A 185 -9.48 -14.65 -7.48
CA LEU A 185 -10.55 -13.82 -8.06
C LEU A 185 -9.90 -12.69 -8.85
N ASN A 186 -9.66 -12.94 -10.14
CA ASN A 186 -9.03 -11.96 -11.03
C ASN A 186 -10.03 -10.87 -11.44
N ILE A 187 -10.19 -9.86 -10.58
CA ILE A 187 -11.09 -8.73 -10.77
C ILE A 187 -10.43 -7.54 -11.48
N THR A 188 -9.11 -7.54 -11.66
CA THR A 188 -8.36 -6.34 -12.03
C THR A 188 -8.75 -5.81 -13.41
N GLN A 189 -8.62 -6.62 -14.47
CA GLN A 189 -8.94 -6.18 -15.84
C GLN A 189 -10.41 -5.78 -16.02
N LEU A 190 -11.36 -6.55 -15.47
CA LEU A 190 -12.78 -6.21 -15.60
C LEU A 190 -13.14 -4.92 -14.87
N SER A 191 -12.39 -4.61 -13.81
CA SER A 191 -12.58 -3.39 -13.01
C SER A 191 -11.92 -2.18 -13.65
N GLU A 192 -10.82 -2.37 -14.40
CA GLU A 192 -10.15 -1.31 -15.18
C GLU A 192 -11.10 -0.69 -16.22
N TYR A 193 -12.07 -1.43 -16.73
CA TYR A 193 -13.05 -0.83 -17.64
C TYR A 193 -14.03 0.10 -16.93
N ARG A 194 -14.13 0.08 -15.61
CA ARG A 194 -15.25 0.68 -14.86
C ARG A 194 -14.98 2.06 -14.29
N LYS A 195 -14.32 2.93 -15.06
CA LYS A 195 -14.11 4.35 -14.70
C LYS A 195 -15.38 5.09 -14.24
N ASP A 196 -16.55 4.62 -14.67
CA ASP A 196 -17.88 5.14 -14.34
C ASP A 196 -18.39 4.81 -12.92
N ALA A 197 -17.82 3.80 -12.26
CA ALA A 197 -18.42 3.20 -11.07
C ALA A 197 -17.86 3.75 -9.74
N HIS A 198 -16.94 4.71 -9.79
CA HIS A 198 -16.35 5.30 -8.59
C HIS A 198 -17.32 6.19 -7.83
N THR A 199 -17.05 6.38 -6.53
CA THR A 199 -17.81 7.34 -5.71
C THR A 199 -17.62 8.79 -6.17
N ALA A 200 -16.47 9.11 -6.78
CA ALA A 200 -16.11 10.45 -7.21
C ALA A 200 -16.33 11.46 -6.07
N ILE A 201 -17.22 12.44 -6.25
CA ILE A 201 -17.54 13.43 -5.21
C ILE A 201 -18.68 13.00 -4.27
N TYR A 202 -19.40 11.92 -4.62
CA TYR A 202 -20.63 11.48 -3.96
C TYR A 202 -20.33 10.59 -2.74
N LYS A 203 -19.50 11.10 -1.84
CA LYS A 203 -19.11 10.42 -0.60
C LYS A 203 -19.19 11.36 0.61
N LYS A 204 -19.14 10.78 1.81
CA LYS A 204 -19.08 11.55 3.06
C LYS A 204 -17.79 12.37 3.10
N GLN A 205 -17.96 13.68 3.21
CA GLN A 205 -16.85 14.61 3.46
C GLN A 205 -16.69 14.76 4.97
N TRP A 206 -15.59 14.24 5.52
CA TRP A 206 -15.30 14.33 6.97
C TRP A 206 -14.92 15.73 7.41
N SER A 207 -14.37 16.53 6.48
CA SER A 207 -14.04 17.93 6.66
C SER A 207 -14.86 18.78 5.69
N PRO A 208 -15.33 19.98 6.09
CA PRO A 208 -15.98 20.91 5.16
C PRO A 208 -15.09 21.24 3.97
N LEU A 209 -15.66 21.20 2.76
CA LEU A 209 -14.94 21.54 1.53
C LEU A 209 -14.71 23.05 1.44
N THR A 210 -13.53 23.44 0.95
CA THR A 210 -13.21 24.85 0.69
C THR A 210 -13.99 25.36 -0.54
N PRO A 211 -14.20 26.69 -0.67
CA PRO A 211 -14.77 27.26 -1.89
C PRO A 211 -14.02 26.87 -3.16
N GLN A 212 -12.69 26.72 -3.09
CA GLN A 212 -11.84 26.30 -4.20
C GLN A 212 -12.10 24.84 -4.59
N GLN A 213 -12.28 23.95 -3.60
CA GLN A 213 -12.65 22.57 -3.86
C GLN A 213 -14.05 22.50 -4.48
N LEU A 214 -15.04 23.20 -3.93
CA LEU A 214 -16.39 23.24 -4.49
C LEU A 214 -16.41 23.75 -5.94
N ALA A 215 -15.55 24.72 -6.28
CA ALA A 215 -15.39 25.21 -7.65
C ALA A 215 -14.67 24.22 -8.60
N ASN A 216 -13.94 23.25 -8.06
CA ASN A 216 -13.21 22.23 -8.82
C ASN A 216 -13.46 20.82 -8.25
N PRO A 217 -14.60 20.17 -8.60
CA PRO A 217 -14.96 18.82 -8.16
C PRO A 217 -13.88 17.76 -8.36
N THR A 218 -13.13 17.85 -9.45
CA THR A 218 -12.02 16.95 -9.78
C THR A 218 -10.96 16.91 -8.66
N SER A 219 -10.75 18.02 -7.94
CA SER A 219 -9.73 18.13 -6.87
C SER A 219 -10.00 17.28 -5.63
N TYR A 220 -11.23 16.81 -5.44
CA TYR A 220 -11.61 16.00 -4.27
C TYR A 220 -12.41 14.74 -4.65
N ALA A 221 -12.43 14.39 -5.93
CA ALA A 221 -13.04 13.18 -6.42
C ALA A 221 -12.26 11.94 -5.94
N ASP A 222 -12.97 10.97 -5.40
CA ASP A 222 -12.45 9.67 -5.00
C ASP A 222 -12.57 8.68 -6.14
N CYS A 223 -11.44 8.44 -6.79
CA CYS A 223 -11.31 7.51 -7.90
C CYS A 223 -10.68 6.19 -7.48
N VAL A 224 -10.80 5.82 -6.20
CA VAL A 224 -10.31 4.56 -5.63
C VAL A 224 -11.47 3.72 -5.13
N HIS A 225 -12.44 4.33 -4.44
CA HIS A 225 -13.60 3.62 -3.88
C HIS A 225 -14.77 3.60 -4.86
N TRP A 226 -15.63 2.60 -4.69
CA TRP A 226 -16.71 2.24 -5.62
C TRP A 226 -18.10 2.56 -5.03
N CYS A 227 -19.03 2.96 -5.89
CA CYS A 227 -20.45 3.06 -5.53
C CYS A 227 -21.06 1.68 -5.27
N LEU A 228 -22.06 1.65 -4.38
CA LEU A 228 -22.93 0.50 -4.13
C LEU A 228 -24.41 0.92 -4.33
N PRO A 229 -25.23 0.15 -5.07
CA PRO A 229 -24.85 -1.02 -5.87
C PRO A 229 -23.93 -0.65 -7.04
N GLY A 230 -23.10 -1.57 -7.50
CA GLY A 230 -22.09 -1.30 -8.52
C GLY A 230 -21.08 -2.43 -8.75
N LEU A 231 -19.84 -2.07 -9.10
CA LEU A 231 -18.79 -3.02 -9.48
C LEU A 231 -18.51 -4.10 -8.42
N GLN A 232 -18.60 -3.75 -7.13
CA GLN A 232 -18.33 -4.69 -6.04
C GLN A 232 -19.38 -5.81 -5.98
N ASP A 233 -20.59 -5.60 -6.51
CA ASP A 233 -21.60 -6.65 -6.63
C ASP A 233 -21.12 -7.75 -7.60
N THR A 234 -20.51 -7.37 -8.72
CA THR A 234 -19.88 -8.32 -9.66
C THR A 234 -18.75 -9.11 -9.01
N TRP A 235 -17.94 -8.50 -8.12
CA TRP A 235 -16.90 -9.23 -7.39
C TRP A 235 -17.52 -10.29 -6.46
N ASN A 236 -18.62 -9.94 -5.80
CA ASN A 236 -19.36 -10.88 -4.95
C ASN A 236 -20.01 -12.00 -5.77
N GLU A 237 -20.52 -11.72 -6.96
CA GLU A 237 -21.02 -12.73 -7.90
C GLU A 237 -19.91 -13.71 -8.34
N LEU A 238 -18.71 -13.21 -8.61
CA LEU A 238 -17.55 -14.04 -8.93
C LEU A 238 -17.14 -14.94 -7.76
N LEU A 239 -17.11 -14.39 -6.54
CA LEU A 239 -16.86 -15.16 -5.33
C LEU A 239 -17.94 -16.22 -5.12
N TYR A 240 -19.22 -15.85 -5.21
CA TYR A 240 -20.35 -16.76 -5.08
C TYR A 240 -20.30 -17.90 -6.10
N THR A 241 -19.99 -17.57 -7.35
CA THR A 241 -19.78 -18.55 -8.42
C THR A 241 -18.65 -19.51 -8.08
N LYS A 242 -17.51 -18.98 -7.64
CA LYS A 242 -16.36 -19.77 -7.21
C LYS A 242 -16.61 -20.55 -5.92
N LEU A 243 -17.56 -20.15 -5.08
CA LEU A 243 -17.90 -20.86 -3.86
C LEU A 243 -18.83 -22.06 -4.09
N PHE A 244 -19.72 -21.99 -5.07
CA PHE A 244 -20.81 -22.97 -5.19
C PHE A 244 -20.90 -23.69 -6.54
N TYR A 245 -20.29 -23.15 -7.59
CA TYR A 245 -20.47 -23.66 -8.96
C TYR A 245 -19.16 -24.05 -9.65
N VAL A 246 -18.01 -23.65 -9.10
CA VAL A 246 -16.66 -23.94 -9.63
C VAL A 246 -15.74 -24.46 -8.54
#